data_AF-A0A8T7BKI6-F1
#
_entry.id   AF-A0A8T7BKI6-F1
#
_cell.length_a   1.000
_cell.length_b   1.000
_cell.length_c   1.000
_cell.angle_alpha   90.00
_cell.angle_beta   90.00
_cell.angle_gamma   90.00
#
_symmetry.space_group_name_H-M   'P 1'
#
loop_
_entity.id
_entity.type
_entity.pdbx_description
1 polymer ?
#
loop_
_entity_poly.entity_id
_entity_poly.type
_entity_poly.pdbx_seq_one_letter_code
_entity_poly.pdbx_strand_id
1 'polypeptide(L)'
;MLNRFYRIIQSRKTIANRSSVAVLVCSLVFSSTGAYTETPIVAVASNLSTPMTEIAEAFRSETGKSIRLSFGSSGNLSRQVVQGAPYDIFISASEAYIDFITAENVIIKHQFKFIEGEIGFYIPQGSLFANLQTIEEIINALKFGRQGRVAIANP
;
A
#
# COMPACT_ATOMS: atom_id res chain seq x y z
N MET A 1 36.19 23.80 0.56
CA MET A 1 35.68 22.93 -0.51
C MET A 1 34.24 23.37 -0.79
N LEU A 2 34.01 24.39 -1.63
CA LEU A 2 33.85 24.32 -3.11
C LEU A 2 32.61 23.45 -3.44
N ASN A 3 31.41 23.99 -3.62
CA ASN A 3 31.01 24.73 -4.83
C ASN A 3 29.85 25.73 -4.57
N ARG A 4 30.20 27.01 -4.47
CA ARG A 4 29.46 28.13 -5.09
C ARG A 4 29.99 28.23 -6.52
N PHE A 5 29.13 28.50 -7.51
CA PHE A 5 29.40 29.20 -8.79
C PHE A 5 28.50 28.63 -9.89
N TYR A 6 27.37 29.30 -10.17
CA TYR A 6 27.02 29.67 -11.54
C TYR A 6 26.33 31.04 -11.50
N ARG A 7 27.17 32.05 -11.76
CA ARG A 7 26.84 33.45 -12.03
C ARG A 7 26.61 33.58 -13.55
N ILE A 8 26.00 34.70 -13.93
CA ILE A 8 26.08 35.40 -15.23
C ILE A 8 24.78 35.37 -16.06
N ILE A 9 23.91 36.30 -15.68
CA ILE A 9 23.29 37.34 -16.53
C ILE A 9 23.74 37.33 -18.01
N GLN A 10 22.81 37.10 -18.92
CA GLN A 10 22.82 37.69 -20.27
C GLN A 10 21.50 38.44 -20.48
N SER A 11 21.48 39.70 -20.04
CA SER A 11 20.56 40.72 -20.55
C SER A 11 21.05 41.14 -21.93
N ARG A 12 20.28 40.87 -22.97
CA ARG A 12 20.46 41.49 -24.29
C ARG A 12 19.16 42.10 -24.78
N LYS A 13 19.12 43.43 -24.64
CA LYS A 13 18.58 44.45 -25.55
C LYS A 13 17.23 44.15 -26.21
N THR A 14 16.23 44.88 -25.71
CA THR A 14 15.07 45.41 -26.44
C THR A 14 15.34 45.66 -27.93
N ILE A 15 14.61 44.96 -28.80
CA ILE A 15 14.38 45.36 -30.19
C ILE A 15 12.90 45.73 -30.29
N ALA A 16 12.67 47.00 -30.60
CA ALA A 16 11.36 47.60 -30.77
C ALA A 16 10.66 47.10 -32.04
N ASN A 17 9.35 46.86 -31.89
CA ASN A 17 8.27 46.99 -32.86
C ASN A 17 8.55 46.72 -34.33
N ARG A 18 7.95 45.63 -34.83
CA ARG A 18 7.09 45.62 -36.03
C ARG A 18 6.49 44.23 -36.22
N SER A 19 5.17 44.17 -36.43
CA SER A 19 4.38 43.13 -37.13
C SER A 19 3.21 42.63 -36.31
N SER A 20 2.13 43.41 -36.33
CA SER A 20 0.79 43.16 -35.77
C SER A 20 0.05 41.98 -36.43
N VAL A 21 0.74 40.90 -36.81
CA VAL A 21 0.14 39.73 -37.49
C VAL A 21 0.29 38.43 -36.68
N ALA A 22 1.16 38.41 -35.66
CA ALA A 22 1.35 37.22 -34.81
C ALA A 22 0.32 37.07 -33.67
N VAL A 23 -0.68 37.96 -33.58
CA VAL A 23 -1.67 37.96 -32.46
C VAL A 23 -2.89 37.06 -32.75
N LEU A 24 -3.10 36.62 -34.01
CA LEU A 24 -4.30 35.88 -34.40
C LEU A 24 -4.17 34.34 -34.39
N VAL A 25 -2.99 33.78 -34.08
CA VAL A 25 -2.76 32.33 -34.08
C VAL A 25 -2.56 31.74 -32.67
N CYS A 26 -2.43 32.57 -31.63
CA CYS A 26 -2.12 32.12 -30.28
C CYS A 26 -3.34 31.86 -29.37
N SER A 27 -4.56 32.12 -29.84
CA SER A 27 -5.76 32.17 -28.97
C SER A 27 -6.71 30.98 -29.06
N LEU A 28 -6.35 29.87 -29.74
CA LEU A 28 -7.24 28.71 -29.87
C LEU A 28 -6.61 27.35 -29.52
N VAL A 29 -5.56 27.36 -28.70
CA VAL A 29 -5.07 26.14 -28.03
C VAL A 29 -5.40 26.24 -26.54
N PHE A 30 -6.68 26.43 -26.24
CA PHE A 30 -7.21 26.02 -24.93
C PHE A 30 -7.39 24.50 -24.98
N SER A 31 -6.28 23.79 -25.13
CA SER A 31 -6.26 22.34 -24.99
C SER A 31 -6.66 22.07 -23.55
N SER A 32 -7.86 21.51 -23.39
CA SER A 32 -8.31 20.88 -22.17
C SER A 32 -7.23 19.90 -21.72
N THR A 33 -6.40 20.33 -20.77
CA THR A 33 -5.56 19.42 -19.99
C THR A 33 -6.54 18.60 -19.16
N GLY A 34 -7.05 17.51 -19.74
CA GLY A 34 -7.65 16.44 -18.95
C GLY A 34 -6.59 16.04 -17.93
N ALA A 35 -6.88 16.27 -16.65
CA ALA A 35 -6.01 15.81 -15.58
C ALA A 35 -5.98 14.28 -15.68
N TYR A 36 -4.92 13.72 -16.27
CA TYR A 36 -4.62 12.31 -16.19
C TYR A 36 -4.38 11.99 -14.72
N THR A 37 -5.43 11.52 -14.04
CA THR A 37 -5.30 10.97 -12.69
C THR A 37 -4.66 9.60 -12.87
N GLU A 38 -3.38 9.49 -12.50
CA GLU A 38 -2.72 8.19 -12.45
C GLU A 38 -3.51 7.25 -11.53
N THR A 39 -3.63 5.99 -11.93
CA THR A 39 -4.36 4.99 -11.14
C THR A 39 -3.56 4.67 -9.88
N PRO A 40 -4.11 4.90 -8.68
CA PRO A 40 -3.36 4.71 -7.44
C PRO A 40 -2.81 3.29 -7.29
N ILE A 41 -1.58 3.16 -6.82
CA ILE A 41 -0.92 1.89 -6.54
C ILE A 41 -1.00 1.58 -5.05
N VAL A 42 -1.65 0.47 -4.72
CA VAL A 42 -1.88 0.02 -3.35
C VAL A 42 -1.01 -1.21 -3.08
N ALA A 43 0.01 -1.05 -2.25
CA ALA A 43 0.80 -2.16 -1.72
C ALA A 43 0.01 -2.86 -0.61
N VAL A 44 -0.24 -4.16 -0.75
CA VAL A 44 -1.11 -4.93 0.15
C VAL A 44 -0.43 -6.21 0.61
N ALA A 45 -0.48 -6.46 1.93
CA ALA A 45 -0.05 -7.72 2.51
C ALA A 45 -0.78 -8.92 1.88
N SER A 46 -0.05 -9.97 1.52
CA SER A 46 -0.59 -11.12 0.77
C SER A 46 -1.74 -11.86 1.45
N ASN A 47 -1.83 -11.86 2.78
CA ASN A 47 -2.96 -12.46 3.51
C ASN A 47 -4.28 -11.70 3.35
N LEU A 48 -4.23 -10.46 2.86
CA LEU A 48 -5.39 -9.62 2.57
C LEU A 48 -5.75 -9.63 1.08
N SER A 49 -5.15 -10.51 0.27
CA SER A 49 -5.31 -10.47 -1.19
C SER A 49 -6.75 -10.70 -1.66
N THR A 50 -7.40 -11.73 -1.13
CA THR A 50 -8.81 -12.03 -1.43
C THR A 50 -9.73 -10.86 -1.08
N PRO A 51 -9.82 -10.40 0.19
CA PRO A 51 -10.73 -9.30 0.53
C PRO A 51 -10.39 -8.00 -0.20
N MET A 52 -9.09 -7.69 -0.43
CA MET A 52 -8.73 -6.47 -1.15
C MET A 52 -9.04 -6.52 -2.63
N THR A 53 -9.05 -7.71 -3.25
CA THR A 53 -9.50 -7.86 -4.64
C THR A 53 -10.99 -7.59 -4.75
N GLU A 54 -11.81 -8.15 -3.85
CA GLU A 54 -13.25 -7.89 -3.78
C GLU A 54 -13.55 -6.40 -3.53
N ILE A 55 -12.81 -5.76 -2.62
CA ILE A 55 -12.93 -4.32 -2.36
C ILE A 55 -12.59 -3.48 -3.60
N ALA A 56 -11.54 -3.86 -4.35
CA ALA A 56 -11.16 -3.14 -5.56
C ALA A 56 -12.23 -3.25 -6.67
N GLU A 57 -12.84 -4.43 -6.81
CA GLU A 57 -13.95 -4.66 -7.75
C GLU A 57 -15.19 -3.86 -7.35
N ALA A 58 -15.58 -3.90 -6.08
CA ALA A 58 -16.70 -3.13 -5.56
C ALA A 58 -16.47 -1.61 -5.74
N PHE A 59 -15.28 -1.12 -5.36
CA PHE A 59 -14.89 0.28 -5.55
C PHE A 59 -15.01 0.72 -7.01
N ARG A 60 -14.60 -0.14 -7.95
CA ARG A 60 -14.71 0.12 -9.38
C ARG A 60 -16.16 0.15 -9.85
N SER A 61 -16.98 -0.77 -9.38
CA SER A 61 -18.41 -0.82 -9.71
C SER A 61 -19.16 0.41 -9.21
N GLU A 62 -18.84 0.89 -8.00
CA GLU A 62 -19.53 2.02 -7.38
C GLU A 62 -19.06 3.38 -7.90
N THR A 63 -17.77 3.54 -8.14
CA THR A 63 -17.18 4.86 -8.44
C THR A 63 -16.78 5.04 -9.90
N GLY A 64 -16.70 3.95 -10.67
CA GLY A 64 -16.10 3.93 -12.01
C GLY A 64 -14.57 4.12 -12.02
N LYS A 65 -13.93 4.29 -10.86
CA LYS A 65 -12.48 4.47 -10.73
C LYS A 65 -11.79 3.14 -10.49
N SER A 66 -10.52 3.04 -10.85
CA SER A 66 -9.71 1.84 -10.61
C SER A 66 -8.61 2.10 -9.60
N ILE A 67 -8.11 1.04 -8.98
CA ILE A 67 -6.87 1.02 -8.20
C ILE A 67 -6.02 -0.15 -8.70
N ARG A 68 -4.70 -0.04 -8.57
CA ARG A 68 -3.75 -1.12 -8.89
C ARG A 68 -3.26 -1.77 -7.62
N LEU A 69 -3.60 -3.03 -7.41
CA LEU A 69 -3.13 -3.80 -6.27
C LEU A 69 -1.76 -4.42 -6.54
N SER A 70 -0.85 -4.30 -5.57
CA SER A 70 0.47 -4.95 -5.56
C SER A 70 0.59 -5.78 -4.30
N PHE A 71 0.59 -7.10 -4.45
CA PHE A 71 0.63 -8.02 -3.31
C PHE A 71 2.05 -8.45 -2.96
N GLY A 72 2.33 -8.58 -1.66
CA GLY A 72 3.60 -9.07 -1.15
C GLY A 72 3.59 -9.25 0.37
N SER A 73 4.66 -9.79 0.94
CA SER A 73 4.79 -9.82 2.40
C SER A 73 4.92 -8.39 2.94
N SER A 74 4.33 -8.11 4.10
CA SER A 74 4.40 -6.77 4.71
C SER A 74 5.83 -6.26 4.86
N GLY A 75 6.77 -7.13 5.23
CA GLY A 75 8.19 -6.77 5.34
C GLY A 75 8.89 -6.52 4.01
N ASN A 76 8.52 -7.22 2.92
CA ASN A 76 9.08 -6.91 1.60
C ASN A 76 8.54 -5.58 1.08
N LEU A 77 7.22 -5.37 1.20
CA LEU A 77 6.57 -4.15 0.76
C LEU A 77 7.03 -2.93 1.58
N SER A 78 7.20 -3.06 2.89
CA SER A 78 7.70 -1.97 3.74
C SER A 78 9.11 -1.53 3.33
N ARG A 79 10.01 -2.48 3.00
CA ARG A 79 11.33 -2.16 2.44
C ARG A 79 11.23 -1.42 1.11
N GLN A 80 10.32 -1.83 0.24
CA GLN A 80 10.09 -1.15 -1.03
C GLN A 80 9.56 0.27 -0.83
N VAL A 81 8.64 0.48 0.13
CA VAL A 81 8.15 1.81 0.52
C VAL A 81 9.31 2.70 0.96
N VAL A 82 10.19 2.21 1.85
CA VAL A 82 11.38 2.95 2.32
C VAL A 82 12.35 3.26 1.18
N GLN A 83 12.46 2.35 0.20
CA GLN A 83 13.28 2.55 -0.99
C GLN A 83 12.66 3.51 -2.01
N GLY A 84 11.49 4.08 -1.74
CA GLY A 84 10.83 5.04 -2.62
C GLY A 84 10.05 4.38 -3.76
N ALA A 85 9.59 3.13 -3.59
CA ALA A 85 8.63 2.55 -4.51
C ALA A 85 7.37 3.45 -4.57
N PRO A 86 6.78 3.64 -5.77
CA PRO A 86 5.72 4.62 -5.99
C PRO A 86 4.35 4.12 -5.52
N TYR A 87 4.25 3.73 -4.25
CA TYR A 87 3.00 3.30 -3.62
C TYR A 87 2.26 4.51 -3.05
N ASP A 88 0.98 4.65 -3.41
CA ASP A 88 0.10 5.68 -2.86
C ASP A 88 -0.48 5.24 -1.50
N ILE A 89 -0.67 3.93 -1.33
CA ILE A 89 -1.25 3.33 -0.12
C ILE A 89 -0.44 2.09 0.23
N PHE A 90 -0.10 1.95 1.52
CA PHE A 90 0.50 0.73 2.08
C PHE A 90 -0.45 0.11 3.12
N ILE A 91 -0.82 -1.14 2.90
CA ILE A 91 -1.68 -1.95 3.77
C ILE A 91 -0.84 -3.10 4.33
N SER A 92 -0.51 -3.01 5.61
CA SER A 92 0.29 -4.00 6.34
C SER A 92 -0.59 -4.97 7.13
N ALA A 93 -0.11 -6.21 7.31
CA ALA A 93 -0.72 -7.19 8.20
C ALA A 93 -0.24 -7.08 9.65
N SER A 94 0.77 -6.26 9.91
CA SER A 94 1.33 -6.05 11.25
C SER A 94 1.75 -4.60 11.44
N GLU A 95 1.41 -4.06 12.61
CA GLU A 95 1.76 -2.70 13.06
C GLU A 95 3.28 -2.48 13.09
N ALA A 96 4.05 -3.53 13.39
CA ALA A 96 5.51 -3.45 13.43
C ALA A 96 6.14 -2.96 12.11
N TYR A 97 5.51 -3.25 10.96
CA TYR A 97 5.99 -2.77 9.67
C TYR A 97 5.55 -1.33 9.36
N ILE A 98 4.48 -0.85 10.01
CA ILE A 98 4.10 0.57 9.99
C ILE A 98 5.08 1.37 10.86
N ASP A 99 5.43 0.85 12.04
CA ASP A 99 6.45 1.43 12.92
C ASP A 99 7.80 1.50 12.22
N PHE A 100 8.18 0.43 11.51
CA PHE A 100 9.40 0.39 10.71
C PHE A 100 9.46 1.52 9.68
N ILE A 101 8.44 1.71 8.82
CA ILE A 101 8.49 2.79 7.81
C ILE A 101 8.43 4.19 8.45
N THR A 102 7.79 4.31 9.61
CA THR A 102 7.74 5.56 10.38
C THR A 102 9.13 5.90 10.92
N ALA A 103 9.84 4.91 11.46
CA ALA A 103 11.22 5.07 11.94
C ALA A 103 12.20 5.44 10.81
N GLU A 104 11.93 4.99 9.58
CA GLU A 104 12.69 5.35 8.38
C GLU A 104 12.30 6.73 7.80
N ASN A 105 11.54 7.54 8.53
CA ASN A 105 11.12 8.90 8.15
C ASN A 105 10.27 8.98 6.88
N VAL A 106 9.52 7.92 6.54
CA VAL A 106 8.54 7.98 5.45
C VAL A 106 7.42 8.95 5.83
N ILE A 107 7.08 9.88 4.93
CA ILE A 107 6.02 10.87 5.18
C ILE A 107 4.65 10.20 5.04
N ILE A 108 3.96 10.03 6.17
CA ILE A 108 2.63 9.46 6.22
C ILE A 108 1.61 10.58 6.45
N LYS A 109 0.68 10.77 5.50
CA LYS A 109 -0.39 11.77 5.63
C LYS A 109 -1.49 11.31 6.60
N HIS A 110 -1.86 10.04 6.50
CA HIS A 110 -2.92 9.42 7.28
C HIS A 110 -2.55 7.99 7.63
N GLN A 111 -2.84 7.58 8.87
CA GLN A 111 -2.66 6.23 9.38
C GLN A 111 -3.84 5.87 10.25
N PHE A 112 -4.39 4.66 10.08
CA PHE A 112 -5.43 4.13 10.94
C PHE A 112 -5.42 2.60 10.89
N LYS A 113 -5.82 1.97 12.00
CA LYS A 113 -6.08 0.53 12.08
C LYS A 113 -7.52 0.29 11.66
N PHE A 114 -7.74 -0.65 10.74
CA PHE A 114 -9.08 -0.93 10.20
C PHE A 114 -9.49 -2.40 10.33
N ILE A 115 -8.54 -3.30 10.61
CA ILE A 115 -8.77 -4.72 10.85
C ILE A 115 -7.98 -5.14 12.09
N GLU A 116 -8.59 -6.01 12.89
CA GLU A 116 -7.95 -6.78 13.94
C GLU A 116 -8.20 -8.27 13.66
N GLY A 117 -7.16 -9.08 13.82
CA GLY A 117 -7.25 -10.53 13.63
C GLY A 117 -7.12 -11.23 14.97
N GLU A 118 -7.90 -12.29 15.17
CA GLU A 118 -7.79 -13.17 16.32
C GLU A 118 -7.25 -14.53 15.91
N ILE A 119 -6.45 -15.14 16.79
CA ILE A 119 -5.95 -16.51 16.58
C ILE A 119 -7.03 -17.48 17.05
N GLY A 120 -7.59 -18.22 16.10
CA GLY A 120 -8.45 -19.35 16.37
C GLY A 120 -7.69 -20.68 16.30
N PHE A 121 -8.21 -21.70 16.97
CA PHE A 121 -7.83 -23.08 16.71
C PHE A 121 -8.97 -23.78 15.98
N TYR A 122 -8.63 -24.72 15.10
CA TYR A 122 -9.59 -25.52 14.36
C TYR A 122 -9.45 -26.99 14.72
N ILE A 123 -10.58 -27.63 15.05
CA ILE A 123 -10.65 -29.07 15.29
C ILE A 123 -11.49 -29.69 14.16
N PRO A 124 -10.92 -30.62 13.36
CA PRO A 124 -11.68 -31.26 12.30
C PRO A 124 -12.80 -32.13 12.87
N GLN A 125 -13.90 -32.22 12.13
CA GLN A 125 -15.01 -33.09 12.47
C GLN A 125 -14.54 -34.56 12.55
N GLY A 126 -14.95 -35.27 13.60
CA GLY A 126 -14.49 -36.63 13.87
C GLY A 126 -13.15 -36.74 14.62
N SER A 127 -12.53 -35.60 14.97
CA SER A 127 -11.37 -35.58 15.85
C SER A 127 -11.70 -36.16 17.23
N LEU A 128 -10.73 -36.86 17.83
CA LEU A 128 -10.81 -37.29 19.23
C LEU A 128 -10.94 -36.09 20.19
N PHE A 129 -10.62 -34.88 19.74
CA PHE A 129 -10.70 -33.66 20.52
C PHE A 129 -12.00 -32.87 20.26
N ALA A 130 -12.96 -33.40 19.47
CA ALA A 130 -14.16 -32.67 19.06
C ALA A 130 -15.07 -32.19 20.20
N ASN A 131 -15.00 -32.83 21.37
CA ASN A 131 -15.77 -32.43 22.56
C ASN A 131 -15.05 -31.41 23.44
N LEU A 132 -13.81 -31.03 23.10
CA LEU A 132 -13.03 -30.06 23.86
C LEU A 132 -13.27 -28.66 23.26
N GLN A 133 -13.59 -27.71 24.13
CA GLN A 133 -13.97 -26.35 23.71
C GLN A 133 -12.91 -25.30 24.02
N THR A 134 -11.94 -25.63 24.89
CA THR A 134 -10.89 -24.69 25.29
C THR A 134 -9.50 -25.18 24.86
N ILE A 135 -8.58 -24.23 24.66
CA ILE A 135 -7.18 -24.54 24.40
C ILE A 135 -6.57 -25.28 25.60
N GLU A 136 -6.93 -24.92 26.85
CA GLU A 136 -6.43 -25.64 28.03
C GLU A 136 -6.82 -27.12 28.03
N GLU A 137 -8.07 -27.45 27.70
CA GLU A 137 -8.54 -28.83 27.62
C GLU A 137 -7.73 -29.64 26.60
N ILE A 138 -7.48 -29.06 25.42
CA ILE A 138 -6.72 -29.71 24.35
C ILE A 138 -5.27 -29.92 24.79
N ILE A 139 -4.64 -28.89 25.37
CA ILE A 139 -3.27 -28.96 25.88
C ILE A 139 -3.16 -30.05 26.96
N ASN A 140 -4.11 -30.09 27.90
CA ASN A 140 -4.11 -31.09 28.96
C ASN A 140 -4.30 -32.50 28.39
N ALA A 141 -5.25 -32.70 27.47
CA ALA A 141 -5.45 -33.99 26.82
C ALA A 141 -4.18 -34.49 26.12
N LEU A 142 -3.46 -33.60 25.42
CA LEU A 142 -2.19 -33.93 24.76
C LEU A 142 -1.07 -34.24 25.77
N LYS A 143 -0.96 -33.46 26.86
CA LYS A 143 0.02 -33.69 27.94
C LYS A 143 -0.21 -35.02 28.67
N PHE A 144 -1.47 -35.41 28.88
CA PHE A 144 -1.86 -36.63 29.61
C PHE A 144 -2.03 -37.86 28.69
N GLY A 145 -1.39 -37.86 27.52
CA GLY A 145 -1.18 -39.07 26.72
C GLY A 145 -2.26 -39.37 25.68
N ARG A 146 -3.21 -38.46 25.43
CA ARG A 146 -4.13 -38.61 24.29
C ARG A 146 -3.34 -38.40 22.99
N GLN A 147 -3.30 -39.42 22.13
CA GLN A 147 -2.62 -39.31 20.85
C GLN A 147 -3.28 -38.24 19.97
N GLY A 148 -2.50 -37.23 19.57
CA GLY A 148 -2.93 -36.12 18.73
C GLY A 148 -1.72 -35.35 18.18
N ARG A 149 -1.97 -34.48 17.20
CA ARG A 149 -0.94 -33.61 16.61
C ARG A 149 -1.46 -32.18 16.59
N VAL A 150 -0.57 -31.23 16.85
CA VAL A 150 -0.82 -29.80 16.67
C VAL A 150 -0.04 -29.36 15.44
N ALA A 151 -0.70 -28.64 14.54
CA ALA A 151 -0.07 -28.01 13.40
C ALA A 151 -0.21 -26.50 13.55
N ILE A 152 0.91 -25.79 13.41
CA ILE A 152 0.98 -24.33 13.37
C ILE A 152 1.77 -24.00 12.10
N ALA A 153 1.37 -22.95 11.39
CA ALA A 153 2.15 -22.45 10.27
C ALA A 153 3.56 -22.06 10.74
N ASN A 154 4.55 -22.19 9.87
CA ASN A 154 5.91 -21.75 10.19
C ASN A 154 5.91 -20.23 10.40
N PRO A 155 6.31 -19.73 11.58
CA PRO A 155 6.32 -18.29 11.88
C PRO A 155 7.35 -17.51 11.06
#